data_AF-A0A3N0GR98-F1
#
_entry.id   AF-A0A3N0GR98-F1
#
_cell.length_a   1.000
_cell.length_b   1.000
_cell.length_c   1.000
_cell.angle_alpha   90.00
_cell.angle_beta   90.00
_cell.angle_gamma   90.00
#
_symmetry.space_group_name_H-M   'P 1'
#
loop_
_entity.id
_entity.type
_entity.pdbx_description
1 polymer ?
#
loop_
_entity_poly.entity_id
_entity_poly.type
_entity_poly.pdbx_seq_one_letter_code
_entity_poly.pdbx_strand_id
1 'polypeptide(L)'
;MTDLQTVPRRKLTSNSETARELAAYKAMVAAVLETCRKAGTGDLEARTLFVAEAADYPELVALRHSLNRVLDLSDAFIREAGASLTSASEGRYHRRFLEQGMPGHFRVGVDAINAGREGMKVAADAVTASEEERQNLAMRFEDVVVALTEQLVASSSTLSNATAGLTSAARGAGDEVVRARETVDSLTESSLQIEEVVKVIDQIASQTRLLALNATIEAARVGELGKGFAVVANEVKELASQTQSATQRVSDQVAMIQGASKDAVSVMVEVGTTVEQMNTMVADMARAVDGDGAGEVGISRATGNLRDEVSGFLHAMRT
;
A
#
# COMPACT_ATOMS: atom_id res chain seq x y z
N MET A 1 53.78 41.43 24.28
CA MET A 1 55.03 42.01 24.80
C MET A 1 54.75 43.46 25.14
N THR A 2 54.07 43.67 26.27
CA THR A 2 53.66 45.00 26.75
C THR A 2 54.58 45.37 27.89
N ASP A 3 55.11 46.59 27.82
CA ASP A 3 56.10 47.18 28.72
C ASP A 3 55.88 46.86 30.19
N LEU A 4 56.81 46.09 30.77
CA LEU A 4 57.07 46.00 32.21
C LEU A 4 57.95 47.17 32.71
N GLN A 5 58.20 48.17 31.86
CA GLN A 5 58.99 49.34 32.21
C GLN A 5 58.09 50.42 32.81
N THR A 6 58.04 50.45 34.15
CA THR A 6 58.16 51.65 35.02
C THR A 6 57.51 51.38 36.38
N VAL A 7 58.09 50.46 37.16
CA VAL A 7 57.97 50.59 38.62
C VAL A 7 59.01 51.62 39.05
N PRO A 8 58.64 52.81 39.54
CA PRO A 8 59.62 53.80 40.00
C PRO A 8 60.40 53.21 41.18
N ARG A 9 61.73 53.05 41.02
CA ARG A 9 62.61 52.68 42.14
C ARG A 9 62.63 53.82 43.15
N ARG A 10 61.81 53.72 44.20
CA ARG A 10 61.77 54.65 45.33
C ARG A 10 63.08 54.53 46.11
N LYS A 11 63.73 55.65 46.45
CA LYS A 11 64.97 55.65 47.24
C LYS A 11 64.66 55.12 48.65
N LEU A 12 65.33 54.04 49.05
CA LEU A 12 65.22 53.42 50.37
C LEU A 12 65.64 54.43 51.46
N THR A 13 64.67 54.94 52.21
CA THR A 13 64.87 55.64 53.48
C THR A 13 64.97 54.62 54.63
N SER A 14 65.37 55.06 55.82
CA SER A 14 65.84 54.28 57.00
C SER A 14 65.32 52.84 57.18
N ASN A 15 66.13 51.97 57.83
CA ASN A 15 65.86 50.53 58.05
C ASN A 15 64.45 50.20 58.61
N SER A 16 63.83 51.09 59.37
CA SER A 16 62.45 50.92 59.87
C SER A 16 61.36 51.11 58.82
N GLU A 17 61.58 51.96 57.82
CA GLU A 17 60.62 52.25 56.76
C GLU A 17 60.57 51.10 55.74
N THR A 18 61.73 50.53 55.40
CA THR A 18 61.84 49.30 54.58
C THR A 18 61.20 48.10 55.27
N ALA A 19 61.31 47.98 56.60
CA ALA A 19 60.69 46.89 57.35
C ALA A 19 59.15 46.97 57.34
N ARG A 20 58.59 48.19 57.47
CA ARG A 20 57.16 48.44 57.39
C ARG A 20 56.60 48.16 56.00
N GLU A 21 57.30 48.62 54.96
CA GLU A 21 56.96 48.33 53.56
C GLU A 21 56.95 46.82 53.30
N LEU A 22 58.01 46.10 53.67
CA LEU A 22 58.08 44.65 53.50
C LEU A 22 56.94 43.92 54.24
N ALA A 23 56.55 44.38 55.42
CA ALA A 23 55.42 43.81 56.16
C ALA A 23 54.09 44.00 55.43
N ALA A 24 53.83 45.18 54.86
CA ALA A 24 52.64 45.45 54.05
C ALA A 24 52.56 44.55 52.81
N TYR A 25 53.68 44.37 52.10
CA TYR A 25 53.76 43.46 50.95
C TYR A 25 53.51 42.00 51.36
N LYS A 26 54.12 41.52 52.45
CA LYS A 26 53.91 40.16 52.96
C LYS A 26 52.44 39.90 53.34
N ALA A 27 51.81 40.86 54.02
CA ALA A 27 50.41 40.76 54.42
C ALA A 27 49.48 40.74 53.20
N MET A 28 49.71 41.62 52.21
CA MET A 28 48.91 41.64 50.98
C MET A 28 49.08 40.34 50.17
N VAL A 29 50.32 39.84 50.02
CA VAL A 29 50.57 38.57 49.30
C VAL A 29 49.87 37.40 49.99
N ALA A 30 49.89 37.33 51.33
CA ALA A 30 49.19 36.29 52.07
C ALA A 30 47.66 36.37 51.85
N ALA A 31 47.08 37.57 51.88
CA ALA A 31 45.65 37.78 51.66
C ALA A 31 45.21 37.43 50.22
N VAL A 32 46.02 37.82 49.22
CA VAL A 32 45.83 37.45 47.82
C VAL A 32 45.93 35.94 47.64
N LEU A 33 46.95 35.29 48.21
CA LEU A 33 47.15 33.85 48.11
C LEU A 33 45.95 33.07 48.66
N GLU A 34 45.43 33.46 49.83
CA GLU A 34 44.25 32.80 50.41
C GLU A 34 43.00 33.02 49.54
N THR A 35 42.82 34.22 48.97
CA THR A 35 41.72 34.50 48.04
C THR A 35 41.84 33.62 46.78
N CYS A 36 43.03 33.55 46.18
CA CYS A 36 43.30 32.69 45.03
C CYS A 36 43.09 31.20 45.33
N ARG A 37 43.43 30.74 46.55
CA ARG A 37 43.21 29.35 46.97
C ARG A 37 41.71 29.03 47.03
N LYS A 38 40.90 29.93 47.61
CA LYS A 38 39.44 29.80 47.65
C LYS A 38 38.82 29.82 46.25
N ALA A 39 39.21 30.79 45.42
CA ALA A 39 38.76 30.86 44.03
C ALA A 39 39.15 29.61 43.23
N GLY A 40 40.35 29.07 43.46
CA GLY A 40 40.81 27.81 42.86
C GLY A 40 39.98 26.57 43.25
N THR A 41 39.25 26.63 44.37
CA THR A 41 38.29 25.60 44.77
C THR A 41 36.85 25.85 44.27
N GLY A 42 36.63 26.94 43.51
CA GLY A 42 35.32 27.31 42.95
C GLY A 42 34.57 28.39 43.73
N ASP A 43 35.10 28.90 44.85
CA ASP A 43 34.51 30.02 45.58
C ASP A 43 34.89 31.36 44.90
N LEU A 44 34.11 31.73 43.89
CA LEU A 44 34.28 32.98 43.15
C LEU A 44 33.69 34.19 43.90
N GLU A 45 33.07 34.00 45.07
CA GLU A 45 32.61 35.09 45.94
C GLU A 45 33.69 35.55 46.93
N ALA A 46 34.78 34.79 47.08
CA ALA A 46 35.95 35.17 47.87
C ALA A 46 36.55 36.52 47.41
N ARG A 47 36.89 37.41 48.34
CA ARG A 47 37.52 38.70 48.03
C ARG A 47 38.75 38.94 48.89
N THR A 48 39.77 39.56 48.28
CA THR A 48 40.89 40.10 49.05
C THR A 48 40.40 41.34 49.80
N LEU A 49 40.35 41.21 51.13
CA LEU A 49 39.88 42.26 52.04
C LEU A 49 40.89 43.41 52.15
N PHE A 50 40.47 44.51 52.76
CA PHE A 50 41.35 45.64 53.05
C PHE A 50 42.44 45.23 54.05
N VAL A 51 43.70 45.57 53.72
CA VAL A 51 44.88 45.40 54.57
C VAL A 51 45.35 46.81 54.92
N ALA A 52 45.23 47.19 56.20
CA ALA A 52 45.47 48.56 56.65
C ALA A 52 46.90 49.03 56.36
N GLU A 53 47.87 48.15 56.53
CA GLU A 53 49.30 48.39 56.30
C GLU A 53 49.63 48.60 54.82
N ALA A 54 48.79 48.09 53.91
CA ALA A 54 48.95 48.21 52.47
C ALA A 54 48.24 49.45 51.87
N ALA A 55 47.49 50.21 52.68
CA ALA A 55 46.69 51.34 52.22
C ALA A 55 47.55 52.50 51.67
N ASP A 56 48.74 52.69 52.24
CA ASP A 56 49.69 53.74 51.87
C ASP A 56 50.46 53.42 50.57
N TYR A 57 50.23 52.24 49.97
CA TYR A 57 50.93 51.71 48.81
C TYR A 57 49.95 51.52 47.63
N PRO A 58 49.86 52.49 46.70
CA PRO A 58 48.89 52.49 45.62
C PRO A 58 48.89 51.22 44.75
N GLU A 59 50.06 50.63 44.53
CA GLU A 59 50.25 49.38 43.79
C GLU A 59 49.61 48.17 44.47
N LEU A 60 49.63 48.10 45.81
CA LEU A 60 48.99 47.01 46.57
C LEU A 60 47.47 47.18 46.59
N VAL A 61 47.00 48.43 46.66
CA VAL A 61 45.58 48.76 46.52
C VAL A 61 45.09 48.40 45.11
N ALA A 62 45.86 48.74 44.08
CA ALA A 62 45.56 48.38 42.69
C ALA A 62 45.53 46.87 42.49
N LEU A 63 46.49 46.12 43.03
CA LEU A 63 46.52 44.65 42.98
C LEU A 63 45.24 44.03 43.54
N ARG A 64 44.80 44.48 44.72
CA ARG A 64 43.54 44.03 45.34
C ARG A 64 42.35 44.31 44.43
N HIS A 65 42.23 45.52 43.91
CA HIS A 65 41.12 45.90 43.03
C HIS A 65 41.12 45.08 41.72
N SER A 66 42.28 44.88 41.10
CA SER A 66 42.40 44.08 39.88
C SER A 66 42.04 42.61 40.10
N LEU A 67 42.50 42.00 41.21
CA LEU A 67 42.16 40.60 41.53
C LEU A 67 40.66 40.45 41.81
N ASN A 68 40.09 41.30 42.69
CA ASN A 68 38.67 41.27 42.99
C ASN A 68 37.83 41.51 41.73
N ARG A 69 38.27 42.40 40.82
CA ARG A 69 37.57 42.65 39.55
C ARG A 69 37.52 41.42 38.65
N VAL A 70 38.60 40.64 38.57
CA VAL A 70 38.59 39.37 37.82
C VAL A 70 37.61 38.38 38.45
N LEU A 71 37.60 38.26 39.78
CA LEU A 71 36.66 37.40 40.51
C LEU A 71 35.20 37.84 40.33
N ASP A 72 34.92 39.16 40.36
CA ASP A 72 33.59 39.71 40.10
C ASP A 72 33.10 39.36 38.67
N LEU A 73 33.98 39.48 37.67
CA LEU A 73 33.65 39.14 36.29
C LEU A 73 33.44 37.63 36.11
N SER A 74 34.29 36.81 36.74
CA SER A 74 34.17 35.35 36.70
C SER A 74 32.89 34.87 37.40
N ASP A 75 32.57 35.37 38.60
CA ASP A 75 31.33 35.02 39.31
C ASP A 75 30.10 35.42 38.51
N ALA A 76 30.05 36.68 38.05
CA ALA A 76 28.94 37.16 37.22
C ALA A 76 28.80 36.34 35.93
N PHE A 77 29.91 35.96 35.30
CA PHE A 77 29.89 35.13 34.10
C PHE A 77 29.33 33.75 34.36
N ILE A 78 29.81 33.05 35.39
CA ILE A 78 29.34 31.70 35.71
C ILE A 78 27.86 31.70 36.11
N ARG A 79 27.44 32.69 36.91
CA ARG A 79 26.06 32.83 37.36
C ARG A 79 25.10 33.07 36.19
N GLU A 80 25.45 33.98 35.28
CA GLU A 80 24.61 34.30 34.13
C GLU A 80 24.63 33.19 33.06
N ALA A 81 25.78 32.55 32.84
CA ALA A 81 25.90 31.37 31.97
C ALA A 81 25.00 30.25 32.46
N GLY A 82 25.08 29.91 33.75
CA GLY A 82 24.26 28.87 34.37
C GLY A 82 22.78 29.18 34.20
N ALA A 83 22.35 30.40 34.53
CA ALA A 83 20.93 30.74 34.47
C ALA A 83 20.37 30.78 33.04
N SER A 84 21.14 31.24 32.05
CA SER A 84 20.73 31.23 30.63
C SER A 84 20.70 29.80 30.06
N LEU A 85 21.72 28.99 30.35
CA LEU A 85 21.79 27.60 29.88
C LEU A 85 20.74 26.71 30.53
N THR A 86 20.47 26.84 31.83
CA THR A 86 19.39 26.11 32.50
C THR A 86 18.02 26.44 31.89
N SER A 87 17.78 27.72 31.60
CA SER A 87 16.53 28.12 30.92
C SER A 87 16.43 27.48 29.53
N ALA A 88 17.53 27.49 28.76
CA ALA A 88 17.60 26.87 27.44
C ALA A 88 17.42 25.34 27.47
N SER A 89 17.98 24.65 28.48
CA SER A 89 17.83 23.21 28.64
C SER A 89 16.40 22.80 29.00
N GLU A 90 15.64 23.70 29.63
CA GLU A 90 14.22 23.51 29.92
C GLU A 90 13.30 23.96 28.76
N GLY A 91 13.86 24.19 27.56
CA GLY A 91 13.10 24.61 26.37
C GLY A 91 12.65 26.07 26.40
N ARG A 92 13.07 26.86 27.40
CA ARG A 92 12.70 28.27 27.55
C ARG A 92 13.81 29.18 27.05
N TYR A 93 13.73 29.57 25.78
CA TYR A 93 14.78 30.34 25.12
C TYR A 93 14.68 31.86 25.30
N HIS A 94 13.76 32.39 26.10
CA HIS A 94 13.58 33.84 26.24
C HIS A 94 14.72 34.51 27.04
N ARG A 95 15.41 33.77 27.94
CA ARG A 95 16.49 34.32 28.77
C ARG A 95 17.84 34.27 28.06
N ARG A 96 18.33 35.44 27.67
CA ARG A 96 19.66 35.64 27.08
C ARG A 96 20.67 35.98 28.15
N PHE A 97 21.92 35.59 27.93
CA PHE A 97 23.03 36.04 28.74
C PHE A 97 23.19 37.56 28.56
N LEU A 98 23.29 38.28 29.68
CA LEU A 98 23.52 39.73 29.69
C LEU A 98 24.93 40.10 29.23
N GLU A 99 24.97 40.76 28.09
CA GLU A 99 26.20 41.20 27.43
C GLU A 99 26.94 42.32 28.18
N GLN A 100 26.20 43.23 28.80
CA GLN A 100 26.75 44.44 29.40
C GLN A 100 27.71 44.11 30.55
N GLY A 101 28.89 44.75 30.55
CA GLY A 101 29.89 44.59 31.62
C GLY A 101 30.87 43.43 31.44
N MET A 102 30.76 42.65 30.36
CA MET A 102 31.69 41.55 30.03
C MET A 102 32.72 41.99 28.99
N PRO A 103 34.00 42.22 29.36
CA PRO A 103 35.04 42.64 28.41
C PRO A 103 35.81 41.46 27.80
N GLY A 104 36.45 41.70 26.65
CA GLY A 104 37.46 40.79 26.08
C GLY A 104 36.97 39.36 25.88
N HIS A 105 37.68 38.37 26.40
CA HIS A 105 37.33 36.95 26.24
C HIS A 105 36.00 36.56 26.92
N PHE A 106 35.58 37.27 27.98
CA PHE A 106 34.26 37.04 28.57
C PHE A 106 33.16 37.37 27.55
N ARG A 107 33.31 38.48 26.81
CA ARG A 107 32.38 38.85 25.73
C ARG A 107 32.25 37.74 24.68
N VAL A 108 33.38 37.20 24.22
CA VAL A 108 33.40 36.11 23.24
C VAL A 108 32.64 34.88 23.76
N GLY A 109 32.80 34.55 25.05
CA GLY A 109 32.04 33.47 25.69
C GLY A 109 30.53 33.75 25.77
N VAL A 110 30.14 34.99 26.07
CA VAL A 110 28.73 35.41 26.07
C VAL A 110 28.10 35.26 24.69
N ASP A 111 28.78 35.75 23.66
CA ASP A 111 28.29 35.70 22.29
C ASP A 111 28.13 34.23 21.84
N ALA A 112 29.07 33.37 22.21
CA ALA A 112 28.98 31.93 21.96
C ALA A 112 27.79 31.26 22.67
N ILE A 113 27.54 31.58 23.96
CA ILE A 113 26.38 31.05 24.71
C ILE A 113 25.07 31.53 24.07
N ASN A 114 24.97 32.82 23.75
CA ASN A 114 23.77 33.39 23.15
C ASN A 114 23.50 32.80 21.75
N ALA A 115 24.53 32.60 20.93
CA ALA A 115 24.43 31.93 19.64
C ALA A 115 24.01 30.47 19.78
N GLY A 116 24.61 29.72 20.73
CA GLY A 116 24.23 28.34 21.02
C GLY A 116 22.77 28.20 21.44
N ARG A 117 22.29 29.07 22.34
CA ARG A 117 20.88 29.12 22.75
C ARG A 117 19.95 29.40 21.58
N GLU A 118 20.31 30.33 20.69
CA GLU A 118 19.50 30.62 19.51
C GLU A 118 19.46 29.44 18.53
N GLY A 119 20.60 28.76 18.34
CA GLY A 119 20.64 27.51 17.58
C GLY A 119 19.75 26.43 18.18
N MET A 120 19.74 26.26 19.50
CA MET A 120 18.83 25.34 20.19
C MET A 120 17.36 25.71 20.00
N LYS A 121 17.02 27.00 20.05
CA LYS A 121 15.66 27.47 19.79
C LYS A 121 15.21 27.12 18.37
N VAL A 122 16.03 27.44 17.37
CA VAL A 122 15.72 27.12 15.96
C VAL A 122 15.55 25.61 15.76
N ALA A 123 16.41 24.79 16.39
CA ALA A 123 16.28 23.34 16.34
C ALA A 123 14.98 22.85 17.01
N ALA A 124 14.60 23.41 18.16
CA ALA A 124 13.35 23.07 18.84
C ALA A 124 12.10 23.47 18.03
N ASP A 125 12.12 24.66 17.43
CA ASP A 125 11.05 25.14 16.54
C ASP A 125 10.93 24.22 15.31
N ALA A 126 12.05 23.79 14.72
CA ALA A 126 12.07 22.86 13.60
C ALA A 126 11.53 21.46 13.96
N VAL A 127 11.86 20.95 15.15
CA VAL A 127 11.30 19.68 15.66
C VAL A 127 9.78 19.79 15.83
N THR A 128 9.29 20.92 16.37
CA THR A 128 7.86 21.15 16.54
C THR A 128 7.13 21.23 15.20
N ALA A 129 7.69 21.96 14.22
CA ALA A 129 7.12 22.04 12.88
C ALA A 129 7.11 20.67 12.18
N SER A 130 8.18 19.88 12.31
CA SER A 130 8.24 18.52 11.77
C SER A 130 7.22 17.59 12.41
N GLU A 131 6.92 17.77 13.70
CA GLU A 131 5.91 17.00 14.41
C GLU A 131 4.50 17.33 13.91
N GLU A 132 4.20 18.61 13.69
CA GLU A 132 2.93 19.04 13.08
C GLU A 132 2.75 18.50 11.66
N GLU A 133 3.81 18.53 10.84
CA GLU A 133 3.80 17.93 9.50
C GLU A 133 3.55 16.41 9.54
N ARG A 134 4.21 15.71 10.46
CA ARG A 134 4.02 14.26 10.68
C ARG A 134 2.57 13.94 11.04
N GLN A 135 1.96 14.71 11.93
CA GLN A 135 0.55 14.54 12.32
C GLN A 135 -0.41 14.82 11.16
N ASN A 136 -0.17 15.87 10.39
CA ASN A 136 -0.98 16.19 9.21
C ASN A 136 -0.88 15.09 8.13
N LEU A 137 0.31 14.54 7.92
CA LEU A 137 0.50 13.41 7.01
C LEU A 137 -0.24 12.16 7.50
N ALA A 138 -0.19 11.86 8.82
CA ALA A 138 -0.91 10.75 9.41
C ALA A 138 -2.43 10.86 9.19
N MET A 139 -3.02 12.05 9.42
CA MET A 139 -4.45 12.27 9.19
C MET A 139 -4.84 12.08 7.71
N ARG A 140 -4.05 12.63 6.78
CA ARG A 140 -4.33 12.44 5.34
C ARG A 140 -4.18 10.98 4.90
N PHE A 141 -3.21 10.29 5.46
CA PHE A 141 -3.01 8.86 5.19
C PHE A 141 -4.20 8.04 5.71
N GLU A 142 -4.69 8.35 6.92
CA GLU A 142 -5.91 7.75 7.49
C GLU A 142 -7.12 7.91 6.56
N ASP A 143 -7.41 9.14 6.14
CA ASP A 143 -8.56 9.43 5.26
C ASP A 143 -8.47 8.65 3.93
N VAL A 144 -7.30 8.64 3.29
CA VAL A 144 -7.09 7.94 2.02
C VAL A 144 -7.25 6.43 2.19
N VAL A 145 -6.67 5.85 3.24
CA VAL A 145 -6.74 4.41 3.46
C VAL A 145 -8.14 3.96 3.84
N VAL A 146 -8.86 4.71 4.68
CA VAL A 146 -10.26 4.40 5.03
C VAL A 146 -11.12 4.41 3.77
N ALA A 147 -11.02 5.45 2.94
CA ALA A 147 -11.78 5.54 1.69
C ALA A 147 -11.46 4.39 0.72
N LEU A 148 -10.17 4.04 0.55
CA LEU A 148 -9.76 2.90 -0.27
C LEU A 148 -10.28 1.56 0.27
N THR A 149 -10.27 1.39 1.60
CA THR A 149 -10.77 0.19 2.26
C THR A 149 -12.27 0.04 2.05
N GLU A 150 -13.05 1.11 2.22
CA GLU A 150 -14.50 1.09 1.96
C GLU A 150 -14.81 0.76 0.49
N GLN A 151 -14.06 1.36 -0.44
CA GLN A 151 -14.20 1.06 -1.87
C GLN A 151 -13.87 -0.41 -2.18
N LEU A 152 -12.81 -0.96 -1.58
CA LEU A 152 -12.44 -2.37 -1.73
C LEU A 152 -13.50 -3.31 -1.18
N VAL A 153 -14.09 -3.01 -0.01
CA VAL A 153 -15.21 -3.80 0.55
C VAL A 153 -16.41 -3.79 -0.41
N ALA A 154 -16.78 -2.62 -0.94
CA ALA A 154 -17.87 -2.49 -1.90
C ALA A 154 -17.60 -3.26 -3.20
N SER A 155 -16.39 -3.16 -3.74
CA SER A 155 -15.96 -3.91 -4.94
C SER A 155 -15.93 -5.42 -4.68
N SER A 156 -15.42 -5.87 -3.53
CA SER A 156 -15.40 -7.29 -3.16
C SER A 156 -16.80 -7.87 -3.03
N SER A 157 -17.74 -7.13 -2.44
CA SER A 157 -19.15 -7.53 -2.35
C SER A 157 -19.81 -7.62 -3.73
N THR A 158 -19.56 -6.63 -4.59
CA THR A 158 -20.05 -6.64 -5.98
C THR A 158 -19.50 -7.83 -6.76
N LEU A 159 -18.21 -8.14 -6.59
CA LEU A 159 -17.57 -9.27 -7.25
C LEU A 159 -18.10 -10.61 -6.74
N SER A 160 -18.33 -10.77 -5.43
CA SER A 160 -18.94 -11.99 -4.87
C SER A 160 -20.34 -12.23 -5.45
N ASN A 161 -21.18 -11.19 -5.53
CA ASN A 161 -22.50 -11.28 -6.15
C ASN A 161 -22.42 -11.61 -7.65
N ALA A 162 -21.49 -11.02 -8.38
CA ALA A 162 -21.27 -11.32 -9.80
C ALA A 162 -20.81 -12.78 -10.00
N THR A 163 -19.89 -13.27 -9.17
CA THR A 163 -19.41 -14.66 -9.19
C THR A 163 -20.54 -15.65 -8.88
N ALA A 164 -21.41 -15.35 -7.92
CA ALA A 164 -22.59 -16.16 -7.62
C ALA A 164 -23.55 -16.19 -8.83
N GLY A 165 -23.78 -15.04 -9.47
CA GLY A 165 -24.60 -14.93 -10.68
C GLY A 165 -24.02 -15.75 -11.85
N LEU A 166 -22.71 -15.66 -12.08
CA LEU A 166 -22.01 -16.44 -13.11
C LEU A 166 -22.08 -17.94 -12.84
N THR A 167 -21.97 -18.37 -11.58
CA THR A 167 -22.13 -19.78 -11.19
C THR A 167 -23.51 -20.29 -11.56
N SER A 168 -24.56 -19.50 -11.26
CA SER A 168 -25.93 -19.87 -11.60
C SER A 168 -26.15 -19.91 -13.12
N ALA A 169 -25.59 -18.94 -13.86
CA ALA A 169 -25.70 -18.88 -15.32
C ALA A 169 -24.98 -20.06 -15.99
N ALA A 170 -23.77 -20.42 -15.54
CA ALA A 170 -23.02 -21.54 -16.06
C ALA A 170 -23.73 -22.89 -15.82
N ARG A 171 -24.34 -23.07 -14.64
CA ARG A 171 -25.20 -24.25 -14.37
C ARG A 171 -26.41 -24.30 -15.30
N GLY A 172 -27.12 -23.18 -15.45
CA GLY A 172 -28.27 -23.09 -16.36
C GLY A 172 -27.91 -23.39 -17.81
N ALA A 173 -26.77 -22.89 -18.28
CA ALA A 173 -26.26 -23.21 -19.62
C ALA A 173 -25.94 -24.71 -19.77
N GLY A 174 -25.37 -25.34 -18.74
CA GLY A 174 -25.13 -26.79 -18.72
C GLY A 174 -26.43 -27.58 -18.86
N ASP A 175 -27.47 -27.22 -18.10
CA ASP A 175 -28.79 -27.86 -18.18
C ASP A 175 -29.47 -27.66 -19.54
N GLU A 176 -29.26 -26.51 -20.20
CA GLU A 176 -29.74 -26.27 -21.57
C GLU A 176 -29.01 -27.14 -22.60
N VAL A 177 -27.70 -27.31 -22.48
CA VAL A 177 -26.93 -28.21 -23.36
C VAL A 177 -27.42 -29.65 -23.24
N VAL A 178 -27.70 -30.12 -22.02
CA VAL A 178 -28.24 -31.47 -21.80
C VAL A 178 -29.61 -31.64 -22.47
N ARG A 179 -30.54 -30.70 -22.24
CA ARG A 179 -31.88 -30.75 -22.87
C ARG A 179 -31.84 -30.66 -24.39
N ALA A 180 -30.93 -29.84 -24.93
CA ALA A 180 -30.76 -29.72 -26.37
C ALA A 180 -30.24 -31.04 -26.97
N ARG A 181 -29.31 -31.72 -26.28
CA ARG A 181 -28.80 -33.03 -26.69
C ARG A 181 -29.89 -34.09 -26.71
N GLU A 182 -30.71 -34.18 -25.66
CA GLU A 182 -31.84 -35.12 -25.59
C GLU A 182 -32.84 -34.90 -26.76
N THR A 183 -33.07 -33.65 -27.13
CA THR A 183 -33.95 -33.30 -28.25
C THR A 183 -33.38 -33.77 -29.59
N VAL A 184 -32.07 -33.61 -29.80
CA VAL A 184 -31.39 -34.06 -31.02
C VAL A 184 -31.29 -35.59 -31.09
N ASP A 185 -31.10 -36.26 -29.96
CA ASP A 185 -31.12 -37.73 -29.88
C ASP A 185 -32.50 -38.28 -30.27
N SER A 186 -33.58 -37.67 -29.76
CA SER A 186 -34.97 -37.99 -30.14
C SER A 186 -35.26 -37.73 -31.64
N LEU A 187 -34.72 -36.64 -32.21
CA LEU A 187 -34.82 -36.35 -33.64
C LEU A 187 -34.08 -37.40 -34.50
N THR A 188 -32.92 -37.86 -34.02
CA THR A 188 -32.13 -38.89 -34.68
C THR A 188 -32.88 -40.22 -34.68
N GLU A 189 -33.45 -40.62 -33.54
CA GLU A 189 -34.29 -41.83 -33.44
C GLU A 189 -35.51 -41.76 -34.36
N SER A 190 -36.23 -40.63 -34.35
CA SER A 190 -37.39 -40.41 -35.22
C SER A 190 -37.01 -40.50 -36.71
N SER A 191 -35.84 -39.97 -37.08
CA SER A 191 -35.33 -40.03 -38.46
C SER A 191 -35.00 -41.47 -38.89
N LEU A 192 -34.45 -42.30 -37.98
CA LEU A 192 -34.19 -43.72 -38.24
C LEU A 192 -35.49 -44.50 -38.46
N GLN A 193 -36.53 -44.22 -37.67
CA GLN A 193 -37.85 -44.85 -37.86
C GLN A 193 -38.47 -44.47 -39.20
N ILE A 194 -38.35 -43.21 -39.64
CA ILE A 194 -38.82 -42.78 -40.96
C ILE A 194 -38.04 -43.50 -42.07
N GLU A 195 -36.72 -43.65 -41.94
CA GLU A 195 -35.89 -44.37 -42.91
C GLU A 195 -36.34 -45.83 -43.08
N GLU A 196 -36.70 -46.51 -41.99
CA GLU A 196 -37.22 -47.87 -42.02
C GLU A 196 -38.55 -47.95 -42.78
N VAL A 197 -39.49 -47.02 -42.50
CA VAL A 197 -40.77 -46.94 -43.20
C VAL A 197 -40.58 -46.65 -44.69
N VAL A 198 -39.68 -45.73 -45.05
CA VAL A 198 -39.37 -45.39 -46.45
C VAL A 198 -38.82 -46.61 -47.20
N LYS A 199 -37.94 -47.41 -46.56
CA LYS A 199 -37.44 -48.68 -47.14
C LYS A 199 -38.57 -49.67 -47.44
N VAL A 200 -39.54 -49.81 -46.54
CA VAL A 200 -40.71 -50.68 -46.76
C VAL A 200 -41.56 -50.16 -47.92
N ILE A 201 -41.79 -48.85 -48.01
CA ILE A 201 -42.58 -48.26 -49.11
C ILE A 201 -41.86 -48.46 -50.46
N ASP A 202 -40.54 -48.28 -50.52
CA ASP A 202 -39.77 -48.52 -51.74
C ASP A 202 -39.84 -49.99 -52.18
N GLN A 203 -39.76 -50.94 -51.23
CA GLN A 203 -39.97 -52.36 -51.50
C GLN A 203 -41.37 -52.66 -52.05
N ILE A 204 -42.42 -52.07 -51.45
CA ILE A 204 -43.81 -52.21 -51.92
C ILE A 204 -43.97 -51.63 -53.33
N ALA A 205 -43.39 -50.46 -53.60
CA ALA A 205 -43.45 -49.81 -54.91
C ALA A 205 -42.72 -50.65 -55.97
N SER A 206 -41.54 -51.19 -55.66
CA SER A 206 -40.79 -52.10 -56.53
C SER A 206 -41.57 -53.38 -56.84
N GLN A 207 -42.19 -54.00 -55.83
CA GLN A 207 -43.02 -55.19 -56.00
C GLN A 207 -44.28 -54.89 -56.83
N THR A 208 -44.93 -53.75 -56.58
CA THR A 208 -46.11 -53.29 -57.33
C THR A 208 -45.77 -53.04 -58.80
N ARG A 209 -44.61 -52.44 -59.06
CA ARG A 209 -44.10 -52.23 -60.43
C ARG A 209 -43.84 -53.54 -61.15
N LEU A 210 -43.30 -54.55 -60.47
CA LEU A 210 -43.13 -55.90 -61.04
C LEU A 210 -44.47 -56.60 -61.31
N LEU A 211 -45.44 -56.50 -60.39
CA LEU A 211 -46.78 -57.04 -60.59
C LEU A 211 -47.48 -56.37 -61.79
N ALA A 212 -47.39 -55.05 -61.90
CA ALA A 212 -47.93 -54.28 -63.01
C ALA A 212 -47.26 -54.67 -64.33
N LEU A 213 -45.94 -54.87 -64.35
CA LEU A 213 -45.21 -55.35 -65.52
C LEU A 213 -45.70 -56.74 -65.97
N ASN A 214 -45.86 -57.67 -65.03
CA ASN A 214 -46.40 -59.00 -65.33
C ASN A 214 -47.82 -58.92 -65.88
N ALA A 215 -48.66 -58.03 -65.33
CA ALA A 215 -50.01 -57.79 -65.83
C ALA A 215 -50.01 -57.18 -67.25
N THR A 216 -49.10 -56.25 -67.56
CA THR A 216 -48.93 -55.72 -68.92
C THR A 216 -48.52 -56.81 -69.91
N ILE A 217 -47.61 -57.72 -69.52
CA ILE A 217 -47.19 -58.86 -70.35
C ILE A 217 -48.39 -59.78 -70.63
N GLU A 218 -49.14 -60.16 -69.60
CA GLU A 218 -50.28 -61.06 -69.78
C GLU A 218 -51.41 -60.39 -70.58
N ALA A 219 -51.67 -59.09 -70.37
CA ALA A 219 -52.63 -58.32 -71.17
C ALA A 219 -52.25 -58.29 -72.66
N ALA A 220 -50.95 -58.19 -72.99
CA ALA A 220 -50.47 -58.29 -74.37
C ALA A 220 -50.66 -59.70 -74.95
N ARG A 221 -50.57 -60.74 -74.12
CA ARG A 221 -50.75 -62.14 -74.52
C ARG A 221 -52.20 -62.49 -74.90
N VAL A 222 -53.19 -61.87 -74.25
CA VAL A 222 -54.62 -62.06 -74.58
C VAL A 222 -55.09 -61.24 -75.79
N GLY A 223 -54.21 -60.44 -76.40
CA GLY A 223 -54.48 -59.69 -77.63
C GLY A 223 -55.52 -58.58 -77.47
N GLU A 224 -56.46 -58.46 -78.42
CA GLU A 224 -57.47 -57.38 -78.47
C GLU A 224 -58.37 -57.32 -77.22
N LEU A 225 -58.66 -58.47 -76.58
CA LEU A 225 -59.49 -58.54 -75.36
C LEU A 225 -58.79 -57.97 -74.12
N GLY A 226 -57.45 -57.86 -74.13
CA GLY A 226 -56.63 -57.39 -73.01
C GLY A 226 -56.38 -55.88 -72.99
N LYS A 227 -56.81 -55.11 -74.00
CA LYS A 227 -56.46 -53.69 -74.15
C LYS A 227 -56.83 -52.82 -72.94
N GLY A 228 -58.00 -53.03 -72.34
CA GLY A 228 -58.42 -52.29 -71.14
C GLY A 228 -57.56 -52.61 -69.91
N PHE A 229 -57.19 -53.88 -69.74
CA PHE A 229 -56.27 -54.33 -68.68
C PHE A 229 -54.86 -53.79 -68.88
N ALA A 230 -54.38 -53.70 -70.14
CA ALA A 230 -53.05 -53.15 -70.45
C ALA A 230 -52.94 -51.67 -70.06
N VAL A 231 -54.00 -50.87 -70.24
CA VAL A 231 -54.03 -49.45 -69.83
C VAL A 231 -53.92 -49.34 -68.31
N VAL A 232 -54.71 -50.11 -67.56
CA VAL A 232 -54.67 -50.10 -66.09
C VAL A 232 -53.30 -50.58 -65.57
N ALA A 233 -52.74 -51.64 -66.14
CA ALA A 233 -51.43 -52.14 -65.76
C ALA A 233 -50.31 -51.10 -66.00
N ASN A 234 -50.37 -50.35 -67.10
CA ASN A 234 -49.42 -49.27 -67.36
C ASN A 234 -49.59 -48.10 -66.37
N GLU A 235 -50.82 -47.72 -66.02
CA GLU A 235 -51.08 -46.66 -65.02
C GLU A 235 -50.54 -47.05 -63.64
N VAL A 236 -50.76 -48.31 -63.22
CA VAL A 236 -50.22 -48.84 -61.95
C VAL A 236 -48.69 -48.85 -61.97
N LYS A 237 -48.08 -49.22 -63.10
CA LYS A 237 -46.62 -49.20 -63.27
C LYS A 237 -46.05 -47.78 -63.14
N GLU A 238 -46.72 -46.79 -63.71
CA GLU A 238 -46.31 -45.39 -63.64
C GLU A 238 -46.45 -44.85 -62.21
N LEU A 239 -47.58 -45.10 -61.54
CA LEU A 239 -47.80 -44.77 -60.13
C LEU A 239 -46.73 -45.38 -59.22
N ALA A 240 -46.35 -46.65 -59.45
CA ALA A 240 -45.30 -47.31 -58.70
C ALA A 240 -43.93 -46.65 -58.94
N SER A 241 -43.62 -46.24 -60.18
CA SER A 241 -42.39 -45.52 -60.51
C SER A 241 -42.34 -44.12 -59.88
N GLN A 242 -43.46 -43.40 -59.87
CA GLN A 242 -43.59 -42.12 -59.18
C GLN A 242 -43.44 -42.28 -57.67
N THR A 243 -43.98 -43.37 -57.10
CA THR A 243 -43.82 -43.69 -55.68
C THR A 243 -42.36 -43.92 -55.33
N GLN A 244 -41.60 -44.70 -56.11
CA GLN A 244 -40.17 -44.90 -55.90
C GLN A 244 -39.37 -43.59 -55.96
N SER A 245 -39.67 -42.73 -56.93
CA SER A 245 -39.03 -41.42 -57.04
C SER A 245 -39.35 -40.52 -55.84
N ALA A 246 -40.59 -40.58 -55.34
CA ALA A 246 -40.98 -39.86 -54.14
C ALA A 246 -40.28 -40.40 -52.88
N THR A 247 -40.21 -41.71 -52.69
CA THR A 247 -39.48 -42.32 -51.55
C THR A 247 -37.99 -42.01 -51.60
N GLN A 248 -37.36 -41.99 -52.78
CA GLN A 248 -35.96 -41.59 -52.90
C GLN A 248 -35.73 -40.16 -52.39
N ARG A 249 -36.57 -39.20 -52.81
CA ARG A 249 -36.48 -37.82 -52.32
C ARG A 249 -36.67 -37.70 -50.81
N VAL A 250 -37.58 -38.51 -50.23
CA VAL A 250 -37.75 -38.55 -48.76
C VAL A 250 -36.51 -39.15 -48.09
N SER A 251 -35.92 -40.22 -48.64
CA SER A 251 -34.69 -40.80 -48.14
C SER A 251 -33.53 -39.80 -48.13
N ASP A 252 -33.37 -39.03 -49.21
CA ASP A 252 -32.34 -38.00 -49.31
C ASP A 252 -32.57 -36.89 -48.26
N GLN A 253 -33.83 -36.50 -48.03
CA GLN A 253 -34.18 -35.53 -47.00
C GLN A 253 -33.90 -36.02 -45.58
N VAL A 254 -34.19 -37.30 -45.28
CA VAL A 254 -33.89 -37.93 -43.99
C VAL A 254 -32.38 -37.99 -43.75
N ALA A 255 -31.60 -38.34 -44.77
CA ALA A 255 -30.13 -38.35 -44.68
C ALA A 255 -29.56 -36.96 -44.38
N MET A 256 -30.11 -35.89 -44.98
CA MET A 256 -29.74 -34.52 -44.64
C MET A 256 -30.08 -34.15 -43.19
N ILE A 257 -31.25 -34.56 -42.69
CA ILE A 257 -31.67 -34.33 -41.29
C ILE A 257 -30.73 -35.06 -40.31
N GLN A 258 -30.37 -36.31 -40.59
CA GLN A 258 -29.41 -37.07 -39.78
C GLN A 258 -28.03 -36.40 -39.76
N GLY A 259 -27.55 -35.91 -40.92
CA GLY A 259 -26.30 -35.16 -41.03
C GLY A 259 -26.32 -33.89 -40.18
N ALA A 260 -27.34 -33.05 -40.33
CA ALA A 260 -27.50 -31.83 -39.54
C ALA A 260 -27.63 -32.10 -38.03
N SER A 261 -28.28 -33.21 -37.65
CA SER A 261 -28.40 -33.63 -36.25
C SER A 261 -27.03 -34.01 -35.67
N LYS A 262 -26.21 -34.74 -36.43
CA LYS A 262 -24.84 -35.09 -36.02
C LYS A 262 -23.96 -33.85 -35.84
N ASP A 263 -24.05 -32.88 -36.76
CA ASP A 263 -23.33 -31.63 -36.65
C ASP A 263 -23.78 -30.83 -35.42
N ALA A 264 -25.09 -30.79 -35.13
CA ALA A 264 -25.63 -30.17 -33.93
C ALA A 264 -25.09 -30.80 -32.64
N VAL A 265 -24.98 -32.14 -32.57
CA VAL A 265 -24.37 -32.83 -31.42
C VAL A 265 -22.90 -32.42 -31.24
N SER A 266 -22.14 -32.30 -32.32
CA SER A 266 -20.73 -31.86 -32.25
C SER A 266 -20.61 -30.47 -31.64
N VAL A 267 -21.44 -29.53 -32.09
CA VAL A 267 -21.48 -28.16 -31.53
C VAL A 267 -21.87 -28.19 -30.04
N MET A 268 -22.84 -29.01 -29.65
CA MET A 268 -23.24 -29.13 -28.24
C MET A 268 -22.11 -29.65 -27.34
N VAL A 269 -21.25 -30.53 -27.82
CA VAL A 269 -20.06 -30.99 -27.08
C VAL A 269 -19.06 -29.86 -26.87
N GLU A 270 -18.82 -29.03 -27.89
CA GLU A 270 -17.95 -27.85 -27.78
C GLU A 270 -18.50 -26.81 -26.80
N VAL A 271 -19.81 -26.55 -26.86
CA VAL A 271 -20.49 -25.66 -25.91
C VAL A 271 -20.39 -26.23 -24.49
N GLY A 272 -20.61 -27.53 -24.29
CA GLY A 272 -20.45 -28.19 -23.00
C GLY A 272 -19.04 -28.02 -22.41
N THR A 273 -18.01 -28.17 -23.24
CA THR A 273 -16.61 -27.95 -22.84
C THR A 273 -16.38 -26.49 -22.42
N THR A 274 -16.96 -25.54 -23.14
CA THR A 274 -16.87 -24.10 -22.81
C THR A 274 -17.55 -23.78 -21.47
N VAL A 275 -18.70 -24.42 -21.19
CA VAL A 275 -19.40 -24.27 -19.90
C VAL A 275 -18.57 -24.85 -18.74
N GLU A 276 -17.90 -25.97 -18.94
CA GLU A 276 -17.01 -26.57 -17.93
C GLU A 276 -15.80 -25.67 -17.61
N GLN A 277 -15.21 -25.05 -18.64
CA GLN A 277 -14.17 -24.04 -18.47
C GLN A 277 -14.69 -22.80 -17.73
N MET A 278 -15.91 -22.34 -18.03
CA MET A 278 -16.55 -21.26 -17.27
C MET A 278 -16.72 -21.62 -15.79
N ASN A 279 -17.19 -22.83 -15.48
CA ASN A 279 -17.34 -23.28 -14.10
C ASN A 279 -16.01 -23.25 -13.33
N THR A 280 -14.92 -23.66 -13.99
CA THR A 280 -13.58 -23.61 -13.39
C THR A 280 -13.14 -22.17 -13.13
N MET A 281 -13.28 -21.27 -14.11
CA MET A 281 -12.94 -19.86 -13.94
C MET A 281 -13.75 -19.18 -12.84
N VAL A 282 -15.04 -19.49 -12.73
CA VAL A 282 -15.92 -18.94 -11.69
C VAL A 282 -15.52 -19.46 -10.30
N ALA A 283 -15.12 -20.74 -10.19
CA ALA A 283 -14.58 -21.28 -8.95
C ALA A 283 -13.27 -20.60 -8.54
N ASP A 284 -12.39 -20.30 -9.50
CA ASP A 284 -11.15 -19.57 -9.27
C ASP A 284 -11.43 -18.14 -8.79
N MET A 285 -12.41 -17.45 -9.39
CA MET A 285 -12.86 -16.14 -8.94
C MET A 285 -13.42 -16.17 -7.52
N ALA A 286 -14.23 -17.18 -7.18
CA ALA A 286 -14.76 -17.34 -5.82
C ALA A 286 -13.63 -17.49 -4.79
N ARG A 287 -12.63 -18.32 -5.10
CA ARG A 287 -11.44 -18.49 -4.25
C ARG A 287 -10.64 -17.21 -4.10
N ALA A 288 -10.48 -16.42 -5.16
CA ALA A 288 -9.78 -15.14 -5.07
C ALA A 288 -10.52 -14.11 -4.17
N VAL A 289 -11.85 -14.11 -4.19
CA VAL A 289 -12.67 -13.16 -3.41
C VAL A 289 -12.78 -13.56 -1.94
N ASP A 290 -13.17 -14.82 -1.69
CA ASP A 290 -13.49 -15.32 -0.35
C ASP A 290 -12.28 -15.95 0.35
N GLY A 291 -11.25 -16.30 -0.42
CA GLY A 291 -10.11 -17.09 0.00
C GLY A 291 -10.39 -18.59 -0.16
N ASP A 292 -9.36 -19.39 0.08
CA ASP A 292 -9.50 -20.82 0.26
C ASP A 292 -9.24 -21.15 1.73
N GLY A 293 -10.03 -22.06 2.31
CA GLY A 293 -9.91 -22.48 3.71
C GLY A 293 -8.52 -23.04 4.08
N ALA A 294 -7.66 -23.27 3.09
CA ALA A 294 -6.26 -23.68 3.19
C ALA A 294 -5.26 -22.54 3.51
N GLY A 295 -5.70 -21.30 3.69
CA GLY A 295 -4.85 -20.20 4.18
C GLY A 295 -4.56 -19.08 3.18
N GLU A 296 -5.09 -19.15 1.97
CA GLU A 296 -5.12 -17.99 1.08
C GLU A 296 -6.14 -16.97 1.57
N VAL A 297 -5.68 -15.75 1.83
CA VAL A 297 -6.51 -14.65 2.30
C VAL A 297 -7.23 -14.04 1.10
N GLY A 298 -8.54 -14.25 0.99
CA GLY A 298 -9.37 -13.59 -0.01
C GLY A 298 -9.39 -12.07 0.16
N ILE A 299 -9.73 -11.35 -0.91
CA ILE A 299 -9.80 -9.87 -0.94
C ILE A 299 -10.60 -9.32 0.25
N SER A 300 -11.72 -9.96 0.60
CA SER A 300 -12.59 -9.52 1.70
C SER A 300 -11.85 -9.53 3.05
N ARG A 301 -11.10 -10.61 3.34
CA ARG A 301 -10.33 -10.73 4.59
C ARG A 301 -9.05 -9.87 4.57
N ALA A 302 -8.39 -9.77 3.42
CA ALA A 302 -7.20 -8.92 3.25
C ALA A 302 -7.54 -7.44 3.52
N THR A 303 -8.71 -6.99 3.08
CA THR A 303 -9.21 -5.64 3.32
C THR A 303 -9.47 -5.38 4.81
N GLY A 304 -10.00 -6.37 5.54
CA GLY A 304 -10.16 -6.31 6.99
C GLY A 304 -8.82 -6.17 7.72
N ASN A 305 -7.85 -7.02 7.39
CA ASN A 305 -6.51 -6.98 7.99
C ASN A 305 -5.81 -5.64 7.72
N LEU A 306 -5.90 -5.11 6.49
CA LEU A 306 -5.31 -3.84 6.12
C LEU A 306 -5.85 -2.70 7.00
N ARG A 307 -7.16 -2.69 7.28
CA ARG A 307 -7.79 -1.69 8.15
C ARG A 307 -7.21 -1.71 9.57
N ASP A 308 -7.05 -2.91 10.13
CA ASP A 308 -6.53 -3.09 11.49
C ASP A 308 -5.06 -2.68 11.58
N GLU A 309 -4.27 -3.08 10.59
CA GLU A 309 -2.84 -2.79 10.51
C GLU A 309 -2.57 -1.28 10.31
N VAL A 310 -3.38 -0.61 9.50
CA VAL A 310 -3.32 0.85 9.33
C VAL A 310 -3.73 1.57 10.60
N SER A 311 -4.78 1.10 11.29
CA SER A 311 -5.18 1.67 12.58
C SER A 311 -4.06 1.55 13.63
N GLY A 312 -3.36 0.42 13.67
CA GLY A 312 -2.19 0.21 14.52
C GLY A 312 -1.00 1.12 14.14
N PHE A 313 -0.70 1.23 12.84
CA PHE A 313 0.35 2.10 12.32
C PHE A 313 0.08 3.58 12.64
N LEU A 314 -1.15 4.05 12.47
CA LEU A 314 -1.56 5.41 12.78
C LEU A 314 -1.48 5.71 14.29
N HIS A 315 -1.81 4.73 15.13
CA HIS A 315 -1.61 4.86 16.57
C HIS A 315 -0.12 5.05 16.91
N ALA A 316 0.75 4.22 16.33
CA ALA A 316 2.19 4.33 16.50
C ALA A 316 2.76 5.65 15.95
N MET A 317 2.18 6.19 14.88
CA MET A 317 2.53 7.50 14.32
C MET A 317 2.02 8.69 15.15
N ARG A 318 1.09 8.50 16.08
CA ARG A 318 0.59 9.57 16.94
C ARG A 318 1.28 9.60 18.31
N THR A 319 1.76 8.44 18.77
CA THR A 319 2.68 8.31 19.92
C THR A 319 4.09 8.73 19.56
#